data_AF-A0A2K3MSR5-F1
#
_entry.id   AF-A0A2K3MSR5-F1
#
_cell.length_a   1.000
_cell.length_b   1.000
_cell.length_c   1.000
_cell.angle_alpha   90.00
_cell.angle_beta   90.00
_cell.angle_gamma   90.00
#
_symmetry.space_group_name_H-M   'P 1'
#
loop_
_entity.id
_entity.type
_entity.pdbx_description
1 polymer ?
#
loop_
_entity_poly.entity_id
_entity_poly.type
_entity_poly.pdbx_seq_one_letter_code
_entity_poly.pdbx_strand_id
1 'polypeptide(L)'
;MVILDNHITQPGWCCSGSDGNGFFGDQYFDPNLWTTGLTKMATLFRGVTNVVGMSLRNELRGPKQNVDDWYRYMVQGAEAVHAANPDVLVILSGLNFDKDLSFLAKRPVSLTFTGKLVFEAHWYGFTDGEAWVSGNPNQVCGQVAGNMKRMSGYLVDQGWPLFVSEFGVDLRGTNVNDNRYLNCFIAYAAELDLDWALWTLVGSYYFRQGVIGMEEFYGIINWDWSQVRNASFLHRISSLQLPFRGPGITIGNPHKLIFHPLTGLCVIRKSLLEPLELGPCSLSDGWNYTPQKVLSIKGTYYCIQAQKEGMPATLSILCSNPNSQWDMISDSKLHLSSKTSSGSTDVCLDVNEKNVIVTNACKCLSNDKSCDPASQWFKLIDSGRRSSSSTSTLSELNLLELFMTPLNSK
;
A
#
# COMPACT_ATOMS: atom_id res chain seq x y z
N MET A 1 16.15 -8.85 4.11
CA MET A 1 15.78 -9.13 2.70
C MET A 1 16.35 -8.01 1.84
N VAL A 2 16.88 -8.34 0.66
CA VAL A 2 17.46 -7.38 -0.29
C VAL A 2 16.93 -7.69 -1.69
N ILE A 3 16.49 -6.65 -2.38
CA ILE A 3 16.21 -6.66 -3.82
C ILE A 3 17.32 -5.82 -4.46
N LEU A 4 18.03 -6.39 -5.42
CA LEU A 4 19.00 -5.62 -6.21
C LEU A 4 18.25 -4.88 -7.30
N ASP A 5 18.50 -3.58 -7.43
CA ASP A 5 17.89 -2.76 -8.47
C ASP A 5 18.97 -2.20 -9.40
N ASN A 6 18.63 -2.08 -10.69
CA ASN A 6 19.39 -1.32 -11.65
C ASN A 6 18.72 0.05 -11.86
N HIS A 7 19.07 1.00 -11.00
CA HIS A 7 18.33 2.26 -10.90
C HIS A 7 18.51 3.19 -12.12
N ILE A 8 19.76 3.55 -12.44
CA ILE A 8 20.15 4.30 -13.64
C ILE A 8 21.55 3.85 -14.07
N THR A 9 21.92 4.08 -15.33
CA THR A 9 23.22 3.58 -15.84
C THR A 9 24.38 4.48 -15.42
N GLN A 10 24.20 5.79 -15.47
CA GLN A 10 25.19 6.77 -14.99
C GLN A 10 24.83 7.24 -13.58
N PRO A 11 25.77 7.24 -12.62
CA PRO A 11 25.51 7.75 -11.27
C PRO A 11 24.96 9.18 -11.29
N GLY A 12 23.84 9.41 -10.60
CA GLY A 12 23.15 10.70 -10.63
C GLY A 12 21.80 10.65 -9.92
N TRP A 13 21.08 11.77 -9.96
CA TRP A 13 19.71 11.85 -9.45
C TRP A 13 18.73 11.52 -10.58
N CYS A 14 17.85 10.56 -10.31
CA CYS A 14 16.76 10.16 -11.18
C CYS A 14 15.49 10.98 -10.80
N CYS A 15 14.53 11.27 -11.68
CA CYS A 15 14.29 10.65 -12.97
C CYS A 15 13.74 11.68 -13.97
N SER A 16 14.58 12.19 -14.88
CA SER A 16 14.10 13.06 -15.96
C SER A 16 13.67 12.21 -17.16
N GLY A 17 12.69 12.68 -17.93
CA GLY A 17 12.35 12.08 -19.22
C GLY A 17 13.43 12.25 -20.30
N SER A 18 14.48 13.03 -20.01
CA SER A 18 15.54 13.40 -20.95
C SER A 18 16.97 13.22 -20.40
N ASP A 19 17.15 12.49 -19.29
CA ASP A 19 18.49 12.25 -18.71
C ASP A 19 19.34 11.22 -19.48
N GLY A 20 18.83 10.68 -20.60
CA GLY A 20 19.53 9.70 -21.42
C GLY A 20 19.66 8.31 -20.78
N ASN A 21 18.94 8.04 -19.68
CA ASN A 21 18.89 6.75 -18.99
C ASN A 21 17.49 6.11 -19.06
N GLY A 22 16.49 6.78 -19.63
CA GLY A 22 15.08 6.38 -19.46
C GLY A 22 14.68 5.08 -20.16
N PHE A 23 15.20 4.79 -21.36
CA PHE A 23 14.79 3.61 -22.12
C PHE A 23 15.93 2.98 -22.93
N PHE A 24 15.74 1.73 -23.36
CA PHE A 24 16.72 1.01 -24.15
C PHE A 24 17.13 1.79 -25.42
N GLY A 25 18.43 1.90 -25.67
CA GLY A 25 18.99 2.67 -26.77
C GLY A 25 19.06 4.17 -26.53
N ASP A 26 18.72 4.66 -25.34
CA ASP A 26 19.13 6.00 -24.89
C ASP A 26 20.64 6.14 -24.78
N GLN A 27 21.10 7.40 -24.75
CA GLN A 27 22.52 7.77 -24.80
C GLN A 27 23.38 6.94 -23.84
N TYR A 28 22.86 6.63 -22.65
CA TYR A 28 23.57 5.91 -21.61
C TYR A 28 22.97 4.53 -21.33
N PHE A 29 21.99 4.05 -22.09
CA PHE A 29 21.32 2.77 -21.82
C PHE A 29 21.47 1.79 -22.99
N ASP A 30 22.64 1.15 -23.05
CA ASP A 30 22.90 0.02 -23.95
C ASP A 30 22.31 -1.29 -23.37
N PRO A 31 21.35 -1.94 -24.04
CA PRO A 31 20.73 -3.17 -23.57
C PRO A 31 21.70 -4.35 -23.42
N ASN A 32 22.76 -4.43 -24.24
CA ASN A 32 23.74 -5.52 -24.15
C ASN A 32 24.64 -5.36 -22.92
N LEU A 33 25.08 -4.13 -22.66
CA LEU A 33 25.85 -3.80 -21.47
C LEU A 33 25.01 -4.00 -20.21
N TRP A 34 23.74 -3.58 -20.23
CA TRP A 34 22.81 -3.81 -19.14
C TRP A 34 22.59 -5.29 -18.85
N THR A 35 22.35 -6.12 -19.87
CA THR A 35 22.21 -7.58 -19.72
C THR A 35 23.47 -8.20 -19.10
N THR A 36 24.65 -7.74 -19.53
CA THR A 36 25.94 -8.17 -18.96
C THR A 36 26.05 -7.79 -17.48
N GLY A 37 25.64 -6.57 -17.13
CA GLY A 37 25.59 -6.07 -15.75
C GLY A 37 24.66 -6.90 -14.87
N LEU A 38 23.43 -7.15 -15.34
CA LEU A 38 22.45 -7.99 -14.65
C LEU A 38 23.01 -9.40 -14.39
N THR A 39 23.57 -10.04 -15.42
CA THR A 39 24.18 -11.38 -15.32
C THR A 39 25.30 -11.41 -14.29
N LYS A 40 26.16 -10.38 -14.28
CA LYS A 40 27.26 -10.26 -13.32
C LYS A 40 26.75 -10.14 -11.88
N MET A 41 25.75 -9.29 -11.65
CA MET A 41 25.17 -9.12 -10.31
C MET A 41 24.44 -10.38 -9.84
N ALA A 42 23.66 -11.01 -10.72
CA ALA A 42 22.99 -12.29 -10.44
C ALA A 42 24.00 -13.37 -10.03
N THR A 43 25.10 -13.50 -10.79
CA THR A 43 26.19 -14.45 -10.51
C THR A 43 26.88 -14.15 -9.18
N LEU A 44 27.18 -12.88 -8.92
CA LEU A 44 27.87 -12.44 -7.70
C LEU A 44 27.09 -12.79 -6.43
N PHE A 45 25.77 -12.69 -6.48
CA PHE A 45 24.89 -12.97 -5.34
C PHE A 45 24.28 -14.37 -5.35
N ARG A 46 24.77 -15.27 -6.20
CA ARG A 46 24.32 -16.67 -6.21
C ARG A 46 24.63 -17.35 -4.87
N GLY A 47 23.62 -17.96 -4.26
CA GLY A 47 23.73 -18.59 -2.93
C GLY A 47 23.68 -17.62 -1.75
N VAL A 48 23.56 -16.30 -1.98
CA VAL A 48 23.39 -15.30 -0.91
C VAL A 48 21.90 -15.19 -0.56
N THR A 49 21.46 -15.94 0.45
CA THR A 49 20.03 -16.10 0.81
C THR A 49 19.32 -14.80 1.21
N ASN A 50 20.07 -13.76 1.57
CA ASN A 50 19.49 -12.46 1.90
C ASN A 50 19.05 -11.67 0.67
N VAL A 51 19.61 -11.96 -0.51
CA VAL A 51 19.20 -11.39 -1.80
C VAL A 51 18.09 -12.28 -2.35
N VAL A 52 16.87 -11.75 -2.34
CA VAL A 52 15.68 -12.53 -2.70
C VAL A 52 15.18 -12.22 -4.10
N GLY A 53 15.61 -11.11 -4.68
CA GLY A 53 15.08 -10.63 -5.95
C GLY A 53 16.02 -9.67 -6.66
N MET A 54 15.78 -9.50 -7.96
CA MET A 54 16.42 -8.50 -8.78
C MET A 54 15.35 -7.77 -9.59
N SER A 55 15.19 -6.46 -9.34
CA SER A 55 14.52 -5.55 -10.27
C SER A 55 15.45 -5.26 -11.43
N LEU A 56 14.91 -5.45 -12.63
CA LEU A 56 15.72 -5.42 -13.84
C LEU A 56 16.08 -3.98 -14.24
N ARG A 57 15.20 -3.00 -14.01
CA ARG A 57 15.42 -1.59 -14.35
C ARG A 57 14.39 -0.70 -13.68
N ASN A 58 14.82 0.33 -12.99
CA ASN A 58 13.94 1.36 -12.45
C ASN A 58 13.36 2.28 -13.55
N GLU A 59 12.05 2.52 -13.49
CA GLU A 59 11.33 3.59 -14.19
C GLU A 59 11.62 3.72 -15.68
N LEU A 60 11.30 2.70 -16.48
CA LEU A 60 11.39 2.81 -17.94
C LEU A 60 10.48 3.95 -18.45
N ARG A 61 11.06 4.90 -19.19
CA ARG A 61 10.42 6.19 -19.50
C ARG A 61 11.03 6.90 -20.69
N GLY A 62 10.40 8.01 -21.09
CA GLY A 62 10.93 8.93 -22.09
C GLY A 62 10.40 8.69 -23.51
N PRO A 63 10.83 9.50 -24.48
CA PRO A 63 10.20 9.55 -25.81
C PRO A 63 10.47 8.32 -26.69
N LYS A 64 11.48 7.49 -26.37
CA LYS A 64 11.80 6.27 -27.11
C LYS A 64 11.03 5.03 -26.65
N GLN A 65 10.35 5.13 -25.50
CA GLN A 65 9.68 3.99 -24.90
C GLN A 65 8.64 3.40 -25.85
N ASN A 66 8.64 2.07 -25.97
CA ASN A 66 7.67 1.34 -26.76
C ASN A 66 7.53 -0.09 -26.24
N VAL A 67 6.37 -0.69 -26.51
CA VAL A 67 6.01 -2.01 -25.97
C VAL A 67 6.86 -3.13 -26.60
N ASP A 68 7.22 -3.05 -27.87
CA ASP A 68 7.95 -4.13 -28.55
C ASP A 68 9.39 -4.27 -28.03
N ASP A 69 10.08 -3.16 -27.83
CA ASP A 69 11.41 -3.16 -27.21
C ASP A 69 11.35 -3.53 -25.72
N TRP A 70 10.28 -3.15 -25.01
CA TRP A 70 10.06 -3.64 -23.64
C TRP A 70 10.02 -5.17 -23.62
N TYR A 71 9.21 -5.81 -24.48
CA TYR A 71 9.16 -7.27 -24.56
C TYR A 71 10.51 -7.86 -24.92
N ARG A 72 11.20 -7.30 -25.91
CA ARG A 72 12.48 -7.79 -26.35
C ARG A 72 13.51 -7.81 -25.22
N TYR A 73 13.70 -6.66 -24.56
CA TYR A 73 14.80 -6.50 -23.63
C TYR A 73 14.46 -6.93 -22.20
N MET A 74 13.23 -6.75 -21.73
CA MET A 74 12.83 -7.24 -20.40
C MET A 74 12.82 -8.76 -20.34
N VAL A 75 12.37 -9.44 -21.41
CA VAL A 75 12.51 -10.91 -21.52
C VAL A 75 13.98 -11.31 -21.56
N GLN A 76 14.81 -10.65 -22.39
CA GLN A 76 16.25 -10.92 -22.45
C GLN A 76 16.93 -10.79 -21.07
N GLY A 77 16.66 -9.72 -20.34
CA GLY A 77 17.20 -9.49 -19.00
C GLY A 77 16.71 -10.53 -17.99
N ALA A 78 15.42 -10.88 -18.04
CA ALA A 78 14.81 -11.86 -17.15
C ALA A 78 15.44 -13.25 -17.33
N GLU A 79 15.58 -13.71 -18.57
CA GLU A 79 16.22 -14.99 -18.90
C GLU A 79 17.69 -15.00 -18.46
N ALA A 80 18.41 -13.90 -18.67
CA ALA A 80 19.81 -13.80 -18.27
C ALA A 80 19.99 -13.86 -16.75
N VAL A 81 19.15 -13.16 -15.98
CA VAL A 81 19.18 -13.20 -14.51
C VAL A 81 18.84 -14.61 -14.00
N HIS A 82 17.74 -15.20 -14.48
CA HIS A 82 17.32 -16.52 -14.02
C HIS A 82 18.34 -17.62 -14.38
N ALA A 83 18.95 -17.56 -15.56
CA ALA A 83 20.01 -18.50 -15.96
C ALA A 83 21.26 -18.39 -15.05
N ALA A 84 21.62 -17.18 -14.62
CA ALA A 84 22.76 -16.95 -13.74
C ALA A 84 22.46 -17.29 -12.27
N ASN A 85 21.24 -17.03 -11.81
CA ASN A 85 20.79 -17.24 -10.43
C ASN A 85 19.30 -17.60 -10.38
N PRO A 86 18.95 -18.90 -10.41
CA PRO A 86 17.55 -19.35 -10.42
C PRO A 86 16.87 -19.23 -9.05
N ASP A 87 17.61 -18.89 -7.98
CA ASP A 87 17.05 -18.82 -6.63
C ASP A 87 16.30 -17.51 -6.40
N VAL A 88 16.70 -16.41 -7.07
CA VAL A 88 16.10 -15.09 -6.91
C VAL A 88 14.79 -14.93 -7.68
N LEU A 89 13.92 -14.04 -7.19
CA LEU A 89 12.80 -13.50 -7.94
C LEU A 89 13.31 -12.54 -9.03
N VAL A 90 12.67 -12.56 -10.19
CA VAL A 90 12.93 -11.63 -11.29
C VAL A 90 11.77 -10.65 -11.35
N ILE A 91 12.05 -9.36 -11.15
CA ILE A 91 11.04 -8.31 -11.03
C ILE A 91 11.06 -7.45 -12.29
N LEU A 92 9.92 -7.36 -12.98
CA LEU A 92 9.76 -6.56 -14.20
C LEU A 92 9.04 -5.25 -13.93
N SER A 93 9.73 -4.16 -14.26
CA SER A 93 9.22 -2.80 -14.25
C SER A 93 8.31 -2.48 -15.44
N GLY A 94 7.48 -1.45 -15.25
CA GLY A 94 6.52 -0.97 -16.23
C GLY A 94 7.05 0.16 -17.10
N LEU A 95 6.21 0.61 -18.03
CA LEU A 95 6.44 1.83 -18.79
C LEU A 95 5.98 3.06 -17.99
N ASN A 96 6.34 4.24 -18.50
CA ASN A 96 5.95 5.52 -17.94
C ASN A 96 6.31 5.66 -16.46
N PHE A 97 7.59 5.49 -16.09
CA PHE A 97 8.04 5.59 -14.69
C PHE A 97 7.37 4.52 -13.80
N ASP A 98 7.30 3.28 -14.31
CA ASP A 98 6.68 2.13 -13.62
C ASP A 98 5.21 2.34 -13.26
N LYS A 99 4.52 3.18 -14.03
CA LYS A 99 3.08 3.45 -13.85
C LYS A 99 2.20 2.59 -14.74
N ASP A 100 2.73 1.99 -15.79
CA ASP A 100 1.93 1.31 -16.82
C ASP A 100 2.44 -0.09 -17.14
N LEU A 101 1.65 -1.09 -16.75
CA LEU A 101 1.78 -2.51 -17.12
C LEU A 101 0.52 -3.00 -17.88
N SER A 102 -0.34 -2.09 -18.36
CA SER A 102 -1.65 -2.43 -18.94
C SER A 102 -1.54 -3.22 -20.25
N PHE A 103 -0.42 -3.09 -20.95
CA PHE A 103 -0.14 -3.80 -22.19
C PHE A 103 0.03 -5.33 -21.99
N LEU A 104 0.35 -5.79 -20.77
CA LEU A 104 0.45 -7.22 -20.45
C LEU A 104 -0.91 -7.92 -20.50
N ALA A 105 -2.02 -7.19 -20.30
CA ALA A 105 -3.38 -7.75 -20.40
C ALA A 105 -3.69 -8.27 -21.82
N LYS A 106 -3.10 -7.65 -22.84
CA LYS A 106 -3.28 -8.04 -24.25
C LYS A 106 -2.26 -9.06 -24.73
N ARG A 107 -1.04 -8.98 -24.20
CA ARG A 107 0.08 -9.85 -24.57
C ARG A 107 0.78 -10.31 -23.30
N PRO A 108 0.43 -11.45 -22.70
CA PRO A 108 1.17 -11.92 -21.53
C PRO A 108 2.66 -12.12 -21.85
N VAL A 109 3.54 -11.83 -20.90
CA VAL A 109 4.97 -12.11 -21.05
C VAL A 109 5.21 -13.62 -21.08
N SER A 110 6.15 -14.07 -21.91
CA SER A 110 6.54 -15.47 -22.04
C SER A 110 8.00 -15.63 -21.65
N LEU A 111 8.25 -16.48 -20.66
CA LEU A 111 9.56 -16.81 -20.12
C LEU A 111 9.72 -18.32 -20.07
N THR A 112 10.96 -18.81 -20.10
CA THR A 112 11.27 -20.25 -20.00
C THR A 112 11.10 -20.80 -18.58
N PHE A 113 10.98 -19.93 -17.58
CA PHE A 113 10.83 -20.27 -16.17
C PHE A 113 9.49 -19.81 -15.59
N THR A 114 9.08 -20.43 -14.48
CA THR A 114 7.83 -20.13 -13.77
C THR A 114 8.07 -20.03 -12.27
N GLY A 115 7.12 -19.42 -11.54
CA GLY A 115 7.19 -19.33 -10.06
C GLY A 115 8.25 -18.37 -9.50
N LYS A 116 8.93 -17.59 -10.36
CA LYS A 116 9.97 -16.62 -9.98
C LYS A 116 9.70 -15.19 -10.46
N LEU A 117 8.61 -14.97 -11.20
CA LEU A 117 8.28 -13.68 -11.79
C LEU A 117 7.45 -12.81 -10.84
N VAL A 118 7.82 -11.54 -10.73
CA VAL A 118 7.08 -10.48 -10.02
C VAL A 118 7.00 -9.27 -10.95
N PHE A 119 5.94 -8.48 -10.84
CA PHE A 119 5.84 -7.17 -11.50
C PHE A 119 5.95 -6.06 -10.47
N GLU A 120 6.47 -4.90 -10.86
CA GLU A 120 6.56 -3.76 -9.97
C GLU A 120 5.87 -2.50 -10.50
N ALA A 121 5.44 -1.64 -9.58
CA ALA A 121 4.81 -0.38 -9.90
C ALA A 121 5.20 0.72 -8.91
N HIS A 122 5.27 1.96 -9.39
CA HIS A 122 5.53 3.13 -8.56
C HIS A 122 4.25 3.93 -8.36
N TRP A 123 4.04 4.45 -7.16
CA TRP A 123 2.88 5.31 -6.88
C TRP A 123 3.21 6.40 -5.89
N TYR A 124 3.03 7.65 -6.30
CA TYR A 124 3.29 8.83 -5.47
C TYR A 124 2.13 9.82 -5.54
N GLY A 125 1.95 10.65 -4.50
CA GLY A 125 0.90 11.67 -4.45
C GLY A 125 0.99 12.68 -5.61
N PHE A 126 2.20 13.02 -6.04
CA PHE A 126 2.45 13.92 -7.17
C PHE A 126 2.22 13.30 -8.55
N THR A 127 1.94 11.99 -8.64
CA THR A 127 1.69 11.30 -9.93
C THR A 127 0.53 11.94 -10.69
N ASP A 128 -0.48 12.40 -9.97
CA ASP A 128 -1.68 13.06 -10.49
C ASP A 128 -1.63 14.59 -10.31
N GLY A 129 -0.42 15.17 -10.20
CA GLY A 129 -0.21 16.59 -9.94
C GLY A 129 -0.79 17.02 -8.60
N GLU A 130 -1.53 18.15 -8.61
CA GLU A 130 -2.16 18.75 -7.42
C GLU A 130 -3.63 18.30 -7.23
N ALA A 131 -3.99 17.13 -7.76
CA ALA A 131 -5.37 16.62 -7.69
C ALA A 131 -5.86 16.49 -6.24
N TRP A 132 -5.00 16.07 -5.31
CA TRP A 132 -5.40 15.90 -3.91
C TRP A 132 -5.58 17.22 -3.16
N VAL A 133 -4.96 18.30 -3.64
CA VAL A 133 -5.16 19.65 -3.10
C VAL A 133 -6.44 20.27 -3.66
N SER A 134 -6.62 20.19 -4.98
CA SER A 134 -7.64 20.92 -5.72
C SER A 134 -8.96 20.17 -5.92
N GLY A 135 -8.96 18.86 -5.68
CA GLY A 135 -10.10 17.96 -5.86
C GLY A 135 -10.73 17.51 -4.54
N ASN A 136 -11.93 16.96 -4.63
CA ASN A 136 -12.57 16.29 -3.51
C ASN A 136 -11.86 14.94 -3.23
N PRO A 137 -11.43 14.65 -2.00
CA PRO A 137 -10.63 13.45 -1.72
C PRO A 137 -11.30 12.11 -2.06
N ASN A 138 -12.63 12.01 -2.00
CA ASN A 138 -13.35 10.78 -2.38
C ASN A 138 -13.28 10.54 -3.89
N GLN A 139 -13.54 11.58 -4.67
CA GLN A 139 -13.48 11.53 -6.15
C GLN A 139 -12.06 11.24 -6.61
N VAL A 140 -11.08 11.95 -6.04
CA VAL A 140 -9.66 11.77 -6.38
C VAL A 140 -9.23 10.35 -6.04
N CYS A 141 -9.49 9.85 -4.82
CA CYS A 141 -9.13 8.48 -4.46
C CYS A 141 -9.81 7.43 -5.36
N GLY A 142 -11.10 7.59 -5.67
CA GLY A 142 -11.81 6.70 -6.61
C GLY A 142 -11.18 6.69 -8.01
N GLN A 143 -10.81 7.86 -8.54
CA GLN A 143 -10.17 7.99 -9.84
C GLN A 143 -8.77 7.38 -9.88
N VAL A 144 -7.91 7.73 -8.92
CA VAL A 144 -6.49 7.34 -8.92
C VAL A 144 -6.30 5.87 -8.55
N ALA A 145 -7.07 5.33 -7.59
CA ALA A 145 -7.07 3.90 -7.29
C ALA A 145 -7.65 3.09 -8.46
N GLY A 146 -8.68 3.62 -9.13
CA GLY A 146 -9.20 3.03 -10.38
C GLY A 146 -8.17 3.04 -11.50
N ASN A 147 -7.34 4.07 -11.58
CA ASN A 147 -6.22 4.12 -12.53
C ASN A 147 -5.14 3.09 -12.18
N MET A 148 -4.69 3.04 -10.92
CA MET A 148 -3.73 2.04 -10.44
C MET A 148 -4.22 0.62 -10.75
N LYS A 149 -5.51 0.32 -10.53
CA LYS A 149 -6.10 -0.97 -10.87
C LYS A 149 -6.01 -1.29 -12.36
N ARG A 150 -6.32 -0.35 -13.25
CA ARG A 150 -6.26 -0.56 -14.71
C ARG A 150 -4.83 -0.73 -15.21
N MET A 151 -3.87 -0.03 -14.61
CA MET A 151 -2.51 0.00 -15.11
C MET A 151 -1.66 -1.17 -14.61
N SER A 152 -1.82 -1.60 -13.36
CA SER A 152 -1.00 -2.67 -12.77
C SER A 152 -1.78 -3.55 -11.78
N GLY A 153 -2.71 -2.99 -11.00
CA GLY A 153 -3.42 -3.75 -9.95
C GLY A 153 -4.24 -4.94 -10.44
N TYR A 154 -4.66 -4.97 -11.71
CA TYR A 154 -5.35 -6.12 -12.32
C TYR A 154 -4.48 -7.39 -12.35
N LEU A 155 -3.15 -7.27 -12.27
CA LEU A 155 -2.23 -8.40 -12.22
C LEU A 155 -2.47 -9.25 -10.95
N VAL A 156 -2.80 -8.60 -9.83
CA VAL A 156 -3.15 -9.28 -8.58
C VAL A 156 -4.43 -10.09 -8.74
N ASP A 157 -5.45 -9.53 -9.42
CA ASP A 157 -6.71 -10.23 -9.72
C ASP A 157 -6.47 -11.46 -10.63
N GLN A 158 -5.38 -11.46 -11.43
CA GLN A 158 -4.96 -12.57 -12.29
C GLN A 158 -4.02 -13.56 -11.58
N GLY A 159 -3.68 -13.33 -10.30
CA GLY A 159 -2.81 -14.21 -9.50
C GLY A 159 -1.32 -13.94 -9.66
N TRP A 160 -0.92 -12.81 -10.27
CA TRP A 160 0.47 -12.40 -10.36
C TRP A 160 0.88 -11.54 -9.15
N PRO A 161 2.09 -11.75 -8.59
CA PRO A 161 2.63 -10.85 -7.58
C PRO A 161 2.89 -9.45 -8.15
N LEU A 162 2.38 -8.43 -7.44
CA LEU A 162 2.63 -7.02 -7.73
C LEU A 162 3.31 -6.38 -6.51
N PHE A 163 4.51 -5.85 -6.72
CA PHE A 163 5.33 -5.18 -5.72
C PHE A 163 5.26 -3.67 -5.96
N VAL A 164 4.83 -2.89 -4.97
CA VAL A 164 4.97 -1.43 -5.04
C VAL A 164 6.40 -1.09 -4.63
N SER A 165 7.33 -1.15 -5.60
CA SER A 165 8.77 -0.94 -5.38
C SER A 165 9.08 0.46 -4.89
N GLU A 166 8.22 1.44 -5.18
CA GLU A 166 8.34 2.79 -4.64
C GLU A 166 7.00 3.46 -4.37
N PHE A 167 6.89 4.00 -3.17
CA PHE A 167 5.95 5.04 -2.79
C PHE A 167 6.60 5.92 -1.72
N GLY A 168 6.04 7.10 -1.47
CA GLY A 168 6.54 7.97 -0.41
C GLY A 168 5.74 9.25 -0.28
N VAL A 169 5.98 9.96 0.81
CA VAL A 169 5.37 11.25 1.14
C VAL A 169 6.36 12.14 1.86
N ASP A 170 6.14 13.45 1.82
CA ASP A 170 6.85 14.38 2.70
C ASP A 170 6.51 14.12 4.18
N LEU A 171 7.47 13.52 4.90
CA LEU A 171 7.29 13.08 6.28
C LEU A 171 7.32 14.22 7.30
N ARG A 172 7.52 15.48 6.88
CA ARG A 172 7.25 16.65 7.73
C ARG A 172 5.75 16.83 8.01
N GLY A 173 4.88 16.21 7.22
CA GLY A 173 3.43 16.24 7.40
C GLY A 173 2.77 17.56 6.98
N THR A 174 3.49 18.43 6.28
CA THR A 174 2.98 19.74 5.84
C THR A 174 2.45 19.74 4.40
N ASN A 175 2.73 18.68 3.62
CA ASN A 175 2.27 18.56 2.23
C ASN A 175 0.85 17.97 2.17
N VAL A 176 -0.13 18.81 1.84
CA VAL A 176 -1.55 18.41 1.75
C VAL A 176 -1.77 17.34 0.70
N ASN A 177 -1.08 17.41 -0.44
CA ASN A 177 -1.23 16.47 -1.55
C ASN A 177 -0.84 15.05 -1.10
N ASP A 178 0.36 14.94 -0.53
CA ASP A 178 0.94 13.71 -0.03
C ASP A 178 0.14 13.12 1.14
N ASN A 179 -0.26 13.96 2.11
CA ASN A 179 -1.01 13.51 3.28
C ASN A 179 -2.36 12.87 2.90
N ARG A 180 -3.07 13.48 1.94
CA ARG A 180 -4.36 12.96 1.45
C ARG A 180 -4.17 11.71 0.60
N TYR A 181 -3.17 11.71 -0.27
CA TYR A 181 -2.77 10.54 -1.07
C TYR A 181 -2.49 9.31 -0.19
N LEU A 182 -1.71 9.48 0.87
CA LEU A 182 -1.26 8.36 1.72
C LEU A 182 -2.43 7.57 2.32
N ASN A 183 -3.51 8.26 2.70
CA ASN A 183 -4.71 7.59 3.21
C ASN A 183 -5.32 6.64 2.17
N CYS A 184 -5.33 7.04 0.90
CA CYS A 184 -5.86 6.22 -0.20
C CYS A 184 -4.90 5.09 -0.55
N PHE A 185 -3.59 5.36 -0.60
CA PHE A 185 -2.55 4.36 -0.83
C PHE A 185 -2.62 3.24 0.20
N ILE A 186 -2.63 3.58 1.50
CA ILE A 186 -2.69 2.61 2.60
C ILE A 186 -3.95 1.75 2.50
N ALA A 187 -5.10 2.35 2.14
CA ALA A 187 -6.34 1.60 1.94
C ALA A 187 -6.23 0.58 0.79
N TYR A 188 -5.61 0.99 -0.32
CA TYR A 188 -5.43 0.16 -1.50
C TYR A 188 -4.41 -0.96 -1.28
N ALA A 189 -3.27 -0.63 -0.65
CA ALA A 189 -2.24 -1.60 -0.29
C ALA A 189 -2.78 -2.66 0.68
N ALA A 190 -3.60 -2.27 1.66
CA ALA A 190 -4.26 -3.21 2.57
C ALA A 190 -5.31 -4.10 1.87
N GLU A 191 -6.11 -3.55 0.95
CA GLU A 191 -7.11 -4.30 0.20
C GLU A 191 -6.49 -5.39 -0.69
N LEU A 192 -5.41 -5.03 -1.38
CA LEU A 192 -4.70 -5.93 -2.26
C LEU A 192 -3.58 -6.71 -1.57
N ASP A 193 -3.33 -6.47 -0.29
CA ASP A 193 -2.23 -7.08 0.48
C ASP A 193 -0.91 -7.03 -0.30
N LEU A 194 -0.57 -5.84 -0.79
CA LEU A 194 0.60 -5.64 -1.65
C LEU A 194 1.88 -5.67 -0.82
N ASP A 195 2.93 -6.28 -1.36
CA ASP A 195 4.30 -6.03 -0.91
C ASP A 195 4.74 -4.64 -1.37
N TRP A 196 5.57 -3.96 -0.58
CA TRP A 196 5.96 -2.58 -0.87
C TRP A 196 7.37 -2.25 -0.36
N ALA A 197 7.99 -1.25 -0.98
CA ALA A 197 9.18 -0.58 -0.49
C ALA A 197 8.97 0.93 -0.45
N LEU A 198 9.31 1.52 0.69
CA LEU A 198 9.14 2.94 0.96
C LEU A 198 10.38 3.71 0.50
N TRP A 199 10.18 4.73 -0.31
CA TRP A 199 11.16 5.78 -0.54
C TRP A 199 11.02 6.84 0.57
N THR A 200 11.94 6.93 1.54
CA THR A 200 13.23 6.21 1.67
C THR A 200 13.70 6.16 3.12
N LEU A 201 14.72 5.35 3.42
CA LEU A 201 15.34 5.29 4.75
C LEU A 201 16.15 6.56 5.09
N VAL A 202 16.78 7.17 4.08
CA VAL A 202 17.86 8.16 4.28
C VAL A 202 17.33 9.50 4.82
N GLY A 203 18.06 10.13 5.75
CA GLY A 203 17.70 11.46 6.28
C GLY A 203 18.38 12.64 5.57
N SER A 204 19.57 12.41 5.01
CA SER A 204 20.33 13.40 4.24
C SER A 204 21.26 12.73 3.23
N TYR A 205 21.64 13.48 2.19
CA TYR A 205 22.54 13.02 1.14
C TYR A 205 23.95 13.52 1.38
N TYR A 206 24.95 12.65 1.18
CA TYR A 206 26.35 13.08 1.13
C TYR A 206 26.54 14.19 0.08
N PHE A 207 25.94 14.01 -1.09
CA PHE A 207 25.87 15.00 -2.16
C PHE A 207 24.63 14.73 -3.03
N ARG A 208 23.82 15.75 -3.27
CA ARG A 208 22.70 15.69 -4.21
C ARG A 208 22.58 17.02 -4.95
N GLN A 209 22.61 16.96 -6.29
CA GLN A 209 22.39 18.11 -7.17
C GLN A 209 23.21 19.36 -6.81
N GLY A 210 24.48 19.20 -6.44
CA GLY A 210 25.36 20.33 -6.08
C GLY A 210 25.35 20.72 -4.61
N VAL A 211 24.52 20.07 -3.77
CA VAL A 211 24.37 20.40 -2.35
C VAL A 211 24.87 19.24 -1.49
N ILE A 212 25.84 19.53 -0.61
CA ILE A 212 26.33 18.60 0.42
C ILE A 212 25.36 18.62 1.59
N GLY A 213 25.01 17.46 2.13
CA GLY A 213 24.11 17.35 3.27
C GLY A 213 22.68 17.80 2.94
N MET A 214 22.24 17.69 1.68
CA MET A 214 20.85 18.01 1.33
C MET A 214 19.91 17.12 2.14
N GLU A 215 18.91 17.70 2.77
CA GLU A 215 17.92 16.96 3.56
C GLU A 215 16.97 16.16 2.66
N GLU A 216 16.65 14.93 3.09
CA GLU A 216 15.60 14.11 2.48
C GLU A 216 14.34 14.17 3.34
N PHE A 217 13.33 14.90 2.86
CA PHE A 217 12.07 15.08 3.58
C PHE A 217 11.13 13.87 3.44
N TYR A 218 11.34 13.00 2.44
CA TYR A 218 10.66 11.71 2.31
C TYR A 218 11.33 10.62 3.16
N GLY A 219 12.42 10.97 3.84
CA GLY A 219 13.24 10.08 4.65
C GLY A 219 12.61 9.70 5.98
N ILE A 220 12.59 8.41 6.32
CA ILE A 220 12.14 7.91 7.63
C ILE A 220 12.97 8.51 8.76
N ILE A 221 14.27 8.72 8.54
CA ILE A 221 15.19 9.26 9.54
C ILE A 221 15.33 10.79 9.33
N ASN A 222 15.51 11.53 10.42
CA ASN A 222 15.80 12.96 10.37
C ASN A 222 17.19 13.26 9.79
N TRP A 223 17.44 14.53 9.49
CA TRP A 223 18.63 14.99 8.76
C TRP A 223 19.98 14.50 9.32
N ASP A 224 20.12 14.47 10.64
CA ASP A 224 21.35 14.09 11.36
C ASP A 224 21.44 12.60 11.70
N TRP A 225 20.51 11.80 11.19
CA TRP A 225 20.44 10.35 11.39
C TRP A 225 20.21 9.89 12.83
N SER A 226 19.73 10.78 13.71
CA SER A 226 19.60 10.51 15.15
C SER A 226 18.24 9.94 15.56
N GLN A 227 17.17 10.23 14.81
CA GLN A 227 15.80 9.90 15.20
C GLN A 227 14.89 9.60 14.00
N VAL A 228 13.82 8.85 14.25
CA VAL A 228 12.71 8.74 13.31
C VAL A 228 12.04 10.10 13.15
N ARG A 229 11.90 10.56 11.91
CA ARG A 229 11.29 11.85 11.55
C ARG A 229 9.81 11.92 11.91
N ASN A 230 9.07 10.84 11.69
CA ASN A 230 7.62 10.80 11.93
C ASN A 230 7.18 9.42 12.45
N ALA A 231 7.06 9.29 13.78
CA ALA A 231 6.63 8.04 14.41
C ALA A 231 5.17 7.67 14.08
N SER A 232 4.28 8.66 13.94
CA SER A 232 2.88 8.43 13.56
C SER A 232 2.79 7.74 12.19
N PHE A 233 3.60 8.16 11.22
CA PHE A 233 3.70 7.50 9.93
C PHE A 233 4.13 6.03 10.04
N LEU A 234 5.16 5.71 10.85
CA LEU A 234 5.58 4.32 11.06
C LEU A 234 4.46 3.47 11.67
N HIS A 235 3.72 4.00 12.65
CA HIS A 235 2.57 3.30 13.22
C HIS A 235 1.51 3.00 12.16
N ARG A 236 1.22 3.94 11.26
CA ARG A 236 0.21 3.76 10.20
C ARG A 236 0.55 2.63 9.23
N ILE A 237 1.81 2.54 8.79
CA ILE A 237 2.24 1.52 7.83
C ILE A 237 2.59 0.17 8.48
N SER A 238 2.76 0.13 9.82
CA SER A 238 3.11 -1.11 10.54
C SER A 238 2.14 -2.26 10.29
N SER A 239 0.84 -1.96 10.14
CA SER A 239 -0.18 -2.96 9.84
C SER A 239 -0.01 -3.65 8.49
N LEU A 240 0.65 -2.98 7.53
CA LEU A 240 0.93 -3.49 6.18
C LEU A 240 2.24 -4.28 6.10
N GLN A 241 3.04 -4.33 7.17
CA GLN A 241 4.34 -5.03 7.14
C GLN A 241 4.19 -6.54 7.18
N LEU A 242 3.11 -7.02 7.78
CA LEU A 242 2.76 -8.43 7.76
C LEU A 242 1.71 -8.64 6.66
N PRO A 243 1.73 -9.77 5.95
CA PRO A 243 0.70 -10.09 4.95
C PRO A 243 -0.61 -10.52 5.60
N PHE A 244 -1.75 -10.04 5.10
CA PHE A 244 -3.09 -10.43 5.55
C PHE A 244 -3.53 -11.77 4.96
N ARG A 245 -3.01 -12.11 3.78
CA ARG A 245 -3.31 -13.33 3.01
C ARG A 245 -2.04 -13.95 2.44
N GLY A 246 -2.17 -15.13 1.85
CA GLY A 246 -1.07 -15.81 1.15
C GLY A 246 -0.77 -17.22 1.68
N PRO A 247 0.23 -17.89 1.08
CA PRO A 247 0.62 -19.24 1.47
C PRO A 247 0.94 -19.34 2.96
N GLY A 248 0.34 -20.32 3.64
CA GLY A 248 0.53 -20.50 5.09
C GLY A 248 -0.36 -19.62 5.99
N ILE A 249 -0.99 -18.57 5.45
CA ILE A 249 -1.92 -17.69 6.19
C ILE A 249 -3.38 -18.06 5.87
N THR A 250 -3.76 -18.12 4.60
CA THR A 250 -5.18 -18.24 4.20
C THR A 250 -5.68 -19.70 4.12
N ILE A 251 -5.17 -20.61 4.96
CA ILE A 251 -5.58 -22.02 4.97
C ILE A 251 -6.93 -22.15 5.71
N GLY A 252 -8.02 -21.81 5.03
CA GLY A 252 -9.35 -22.40 5.25
C GLY A 252 -10.45 -21.53 5.88
N ASN A 253 -10.17 -20.33 6.38
CA ASN A 253 -11.20 -19.50 7.04
C ASN A 253 -11.11 -18.01 6.70
N PRO A 254 -11.27 -17.62 5.42
CA PRO A 254 -11.27 -16.21 5.03
C PRO A 254 -12.32 -15.43 5.81
N HIS A 255 -11.97 -14.24 6.25
CA HIS A 255 -12.83 -13.28 6.92
C HIS A 255 -12.41 -11.87 6.50
N LYS A 256 -13.27 -10.89 6.80
CA LYS A 256 -12.96 -9.49 6.59
C LYS A 256 -12.39 -8.88 7.87
N LEU A 257 -11.54 -7.88 7.71
CA LEU A 257 -11.22 -6.89 8.73
C LEU A 257 -11.81 -5.54 8.31
N ILE A 258 -12.23 -4.73 9.27
CA ILE A 258 -12.66 -3.35 9.02
C ILE A 258 -11.46 -2.45 9.35
N PHE A 259 -10.69 -2.11 8.32
CA PHE A 259 -9.42 -1.40 8.41
C PHE A 259 -9.59 0.12 8.28
N HIS A 260 -8.88 0.90 9.07
CA HIS A 260 -8.95 2.37 9.10
C HIS A 260 -7.61 2.99 8.63
N PRO A 261 -7.50 3.43 7.36
CA PRO A 261 -6.24 3.80 6.71
C PRO A 261 -5.50 5.01 7.31
N LEU A 262 -6.23 5.94 7.92
CA LEU A 262 -5.61 7.09 8.60
C LEU A 262 -4.78 6.66 9.81
N THR A 263 -5.17 5.57 10.48
CA THR A 263 -4.50 5.08 11.70
C THR A 263 -3.66 3.82 11.49
N GLY A 264 -3.93 3.05 10.43
CA GLY A 264 -3.34 1.72 10.26
C GLY A 264 -3.88 0.69 11.27
N LEU A 265 -5.06 0.93 11.85
CA LEU A 265 -5.69 0.07 12.84
C LEU A 265 -6.96 -0.57 12.29
N CYS A 266 -7.46 -1.61 12.96
CA CYS A 266 -8.72 -2.26 12.62
C CYS A 266 -9.75 -2.09 13.73
N VAL A 267 -11.03 -2.22 13.39
CA VAL A 267 -12.11 -2.27 14.38
C VAL A 267 -11.96 -3.52 15.25
N ILE A 268 -11.88 -3.33 16.56
CA ILE A 268 -11.79 -4.39 17.56
C ILE A 268 -12.93 -4.26 18.57
N ARG A 269 -13.16 -5.35 19.29
CA ARG A 269 -14.12 -5.45 20.38
C ARG A 269 -13.42 -5.98 21.62
N LYS A 270 -13.29 -5.14 22.65
CA LYS A 270 -12.72 -5.54 23.94
C LYS A 270 -13.69 -6.42 24.74
N SER A 271 -14.95 -6.03 24.80
CA SER A 271 -16.02 -6.76 25.48
C SER A 271 -17.36 -6.51 24.78
N LEU A 272 -18.41 -7.24 25.16
CA LEU A 272 -19.76 -7.01 24.61
C LEU A 272 -20.44 -5.76 25.19
N LEU A 273 -19.93 -5.22 26.30
CA LEU A 273 -20.51 -4.07 27.00
C LEU A 273 -19.82 -2.77 26.63
N GLU A 274 -18.60 -2.84 26.10
CA GLU A 274 -17.84 -1.69 25.67
C GLU A 274 -18.13 -1.33 24.20
N PRO A 275 -18.03 -0.04 23.85
CA PRO A 275 -18.04 0.39 22.45
C PRO A 275 -16.95 -0.31 21.63
N LEU A 276 -17.21 -0.46 20.33
CA LEU A 276 -16.18 -0.81 19.37
C LEU A 276 -15.13 0.31 19.29
N GLU A 277 -13.88 -0.06 19.10
CA GLU A 277 -12.76 0.88 18.99
C GLU A 277 -11.75 0.43 17.94
N LEU A 278 -10.80 1.29 17.59
CA LEU A 278 -9.65 0.92 16.78
C LEU A 278 -8.53 0.33 17.64
N GLY A 279 -7.94 -0.76 17.16
CA GLY A 279 -6.75 -1.36 17.74
C GLY A 279 -5.96 -2.20 16.74
N PRO A 280 -4.89 -2.86 17.17
CA PRO A 280 -4.08 -3.72 16.31
C PRO A 280 -4.92 -4.74 15.55
N CYS A 281 -4.69 -4.88 14.25
CA CYS A 281 -5.48 -5.77 13.39
C CYS A 281 -5.40 -7.25 13.79
N SER A 282 -4.34 -7.67 14.48
CA SER A 282 -4.19 -9.01 15.07
C SER A 282 -5.21 -9.31 16.18
N LEU A 283 -5.74 -8.27 16.84
CA LEU A 283 -6.75 -8.35 17.89
C LEU A 283 -8.18 -8.17 17.38
N SER A 284 -8.36 -7.91 16.08
CA SER A 284 -9.67 -7.74 15.48
C SER A 284 -10.44 -9.06 15.44
N ASP A 285 -11.75 -8.98 15.68
CA ASP A 285 -12.67 -10.07 15.36
C ASP A 285 -12.65 -10.33 13.84
N GLY A 286 -12.90 -11.57 13.43
CA GLY A 286 -13.16 -11.84 12.01
C GLY A 286 -14.57 -11.37 11.64
N TRP A 287 -14.71 -10.58 10.57
CA TRP A 287 -16.00 -10.08 10.10
C TRP A 287 -16.49 -10.82 8.85
N ASN A 288 -17.81 -10.86 8.68
CA ASN A 288 -18.48 -11.20 7.44
C ASN A 288 -19.18 -9.95 6.91
N TYR A 289 -19.11 -9.73 5.59
CA TYR A 289 -19.91 -8.75 4.89
C TYR A 289 -20.82 -9.47 3.89
N THR A 290 -22.12 -9.48 4.16
CA THR A 290 -23.09 -10.27 3.38
C THR A 290 -23.57 -9.50 2.14
N PRO A 291 -24.19 -10.17 1.15
CA PRO A 291 -24.87 -9.49 0.04
C PRO A 291 -25.98 -8.53 0.48
N GLN A 292 -26.57 -8.75 1.67
CA GLN A 292 -27.52 -7.85 2.32
C GLN A 292 -26.85 -6.66 3.02
N LYS A 293 -25.53 -6.49 2.82
CA LYS A 293 -24.71 -5.40 3.34
C LYS A 293 -24.61 -5.40 4.86
N VAL A 294 -24.70 -6.56 5.48
CA VAL A 294 -24.59 -6.71 6.94
C VAL A 294 -23.14 -6.98 7.31
N LEU A 295 -22.59 -6.16 8.21
CA LEU A 295 -21.29 -6.40 8.87
C LEU A 295 -21.53 -7.18 10.17
N SER A 296 -21.23 -8.48 10.15
CA SER A 296 -21.43 -9.39 11.29
C SER A 296 -20.13 -10.03 11.76
N ILE A 297 -20.02 -10.30 13.05
CA ILE A 297 -18.86 -10.97 13.63
C ILE A 297 -18.97 -12.47 13.32
N LYS A 298 -17.97 -13.00 12.61
CA LYS A 298 -17.89 -14.40 12.18
C LYS A 298 -17.96 -15.33 13.38
N GLY A 299 -18.83 -16.34 13.29
CA GLY A 299 -19.06 -17.30 14.38
C GLY A 299 -20.01 -16.80 15.48
N THR A 300 -20.62 -15.63 15.33
CA THR A 300 -21.59 -15.09 16.28
C THR A 300 -22.86 -14.59 15.55
N TYR A 301 -23.84 -14.13 16.31
CA TYR A 301 -25.06 -13.50 15.79
C TYR A 301 -25.00 -11.97 15.79
N TYR A 302 -23.87 -11.38 16.19
CA TYR A 302 -23.75 -9.94 16.35
C TYR A 302 -23.40 -9.23 15.05
N CYS A 303 -24.07 -8.12 14.77
CA CYS A 303 -23.75 -7.19 13.70
C CYS A 303 -23.68 -5.74 14.20
N ILE A 304 -22.95 -4.90 13.47
CA ILE A 304 -22.83 -3.48 13.76
C ILE A 304 -24.14 -2.76 13.41
N GLN A 305 -24.58 -1.86 14.29
CA GLN A 305 -25.73 -1.00 14.11
C GLN A 305 -25.44 0.48 14.40
N ALA A 306 -26.05 1.34 13.58
CA ALA A 306 -26.08 2.78 13.76
C ALA A 306 -27.32 3.19 14.56
N GLN A 307 -27.13 3.59 15.83
CA GLN A 307 -28.26 4.00 16.66
C GLN A 307 -28.75 5.40 16.28
N LYS A 308 -27.86 6.38 16.43
CA LYS A 308 -28.12 7.81 16.21
C LYS A 308 -26.81 8.50 15.83
N GLU A 309 -26.93 9.64 15.16
CA GLU A 309 -25.79 10.51 14.91
C GLU A 309 -25.12 10.96 16.23
N GLY A 310 -23.79 11.03 16.25
CA GLY A 310 -22.98 11.41 17.40
C GLY A 310 -22.80 10.31 18.46
N MET A 311 -23.40 9.13 18.27
CA MET A 311 -23.33 8.02 19.23
C MET A 311 -22.38 6.91 18.78
N PRO A 312 -21.84 6.10 19.72
CA PRO A 312 -21.10 4.90 19.37
C PRO A 312 -21.89 3.94 18.50
N ALA A 313 -21.21 3.30 17.54
CA ALA A 313 -21.76 2.15 16.83
C ALA A 313 -21.88 0.99 17.82
N THR A 314 -23.01 0.27 17.78
CA THR A 314 -23.34 -0.79 18.75
C THR A 314 -23.44 -2.14 18.09
N LEU A 315 -23.32 -3.21 18.87
CA LEU A 315 -23.58 -4.58 18.40
C LEU A 315 -24.99 -5.02 18.76
N SER A 316 -25.62 -5.73 17.85
CA SER A 316 -26.98 -6.23 18.02
C SER A 316 -27.15 -7.57 17.33
N ILE A 317 -28.17 -8.32 17.75
CA ILE A 317 -28.60 -9.57 17.08
C ILE A 317 -29.65 -9.31 16.00
N LEU A 318 -30.18 -8.08 15.90
CA LEU A 318 -31.24 -7.71 14.96
C LEU A 318 -30.66 -7.24 13.61
N CYS A 319 -30.05 -8.16 12.87
CA CYS A 319 -29.25 -7.85 11.68
C CYS A 319 -30.04 -7.66 10.37
N SER A 320 -31.37 -7.54 10.47
CA SER A 320 -32.25 -7.29 9.33
C SER A 320 -32.74 -5.85 9.26
N ASN A 321 -32.50 -5.05 10.30
CA ASN A 321 -33.01 -3.68 10.38
C ASN A 321 -32.24 -2.74 9.44
N PRO A 322 -32.85 -1.66 8.93
CA PRO A 322 -32.17 -0.70 8.06
C PRO A 322 -30.91 -0.09 8.70
N ASN A 323 -30.89 0.01 10.03
CA ASN A 323 -29.76 0.53 10.79
C ASN A 323 -28.60 -0.48 11.00
N SER A 324 -28.70 -1.67 10.41
CA SER A 324 -27.66 -2.71 10.38
C SER A 324 -27.12 -2.97 8.96
N GLN A 325 -27.61 -2.22 7.97
CA GLN A 325 -27.20 -2.32 6.57
C GLN A 325 -26.17 -1.22 6.27
N TRP A 326 -24.98 -1.63 5.83
CA TRP A 326 -23.82 -0.76 5.65
C TRP A 326 -23.42 -0.68 4.18
N ASP A 327 -23.75 0.43 3.54
CA ASP A 327 -23.47 0.73 2.15
C ASP A 327 -22.10 1.41 1.94
N MET A 328 -21.36 0.99 0.91
CA MET A 328 -20.14 1.67 0.46
C MET A 328 -20.48 2.78 -0.55
N ILE A 329 -20.79 3.97 -0.05
CA ILE A 329 -21.48 5.01 -0.85
C ILE A 329 -20.56 5.96 -1.63
N SER A 330 -19.32 6.21 -1.18
CA SER A 330 -18.41 7.15 -1.86
C SER A 330 -17.79 6.58 -3.14
N ASP A 331 -17.24 7.45 -3.99
CA ASP A 331 -16.46 7.05 -5.18
C ASP A 331 -15.22 6.23 -4.81
N SER A 332 -14.58 6.57 -3.68
CA SER A 332 -13.48 5.82 -3.07
C SER A 332 -13.90 4.45 -2.50
N LYS A 333 -15.21 4.22 -2.28
CA LYS A 333 -15.77 3.06 -1.58
C LYS A 333 -15.24 2.88 -0.15
N LEU A 334 -14.87 3.99 0.50
CA LEU A 334 -14.33 4.01 1.87
C LEU A 334 -15.35 4.48 2.92
N HIS A 335 -16.51 5.02 2.53
CA HIS A 335 -17.56 5.38 3.48
C HIS A 335 -18.51 4.20 3.68
N LEU A 336 -18.56 3.65 4.89
CA LEU A 336 -19.59 2.70 5.31
C LEU A 336 -20.77 3.48 5.92
N SER A 337 -21.86 3.57 5.19
CA SER A 337 -23.06 4.34 5.55
C SER A 337 -24.24 3.45 5.94
N SER A 338 -24.99 3.84 6.96
CA SER A 338 -26.20 3.17 7.43
C SER A 338 -27.26 4.19 7.80
N LYS A 339 -28.52 3.75 7.85
CA LYS A 339 -29.60 4.55 8.44
C LYS A 339 -29.50 4.55 9.96
N THR A 340 -29.98 5.60 10.62
CA THR A 340 -30.22 5.57 12.08
C THR A 340 -31.41 4.68 12.44
N SER A 341 -31.59 4.38 13.73
CA SER A 341 -32.72 3.57 14.22
C SER A 341 -34.10 4.19 13.93
N SER A 342 -34.19 5.52 13.77
CA SER A 342 -35.42 6.20 13.32
C SER A 342 -35.67 6.08 11.81
N GLY A 343 -34.68 5.61 11.04
CA GLY A 343 -34.73 5.45 9.58
C GLY A 343 -34.65 6.76 8.78
N SER A 344 -34.51 7.91 9.46
CA SER A 344 -34.67 9.25 8.88
C SER A 344 -33.37 9.89 8.38
N THR A 345 -32.22 9.41 8.85
CA THR A 345 -30.92 10.07 8.63
C THR A 345 -29.88 9.03 8.25
N ASP A 346 -29.13 9.28 7.19
CA ASP A 346 -27.97 8.49 6.81
C ASP A 346 -26.75 8.98 7.57
N VAL A 347 -26.00 8.05 8.16
CA VAL A 347 -24.79 8.30 8.93
C VAL A 347 -23.68 7.38 8.44
N CYS A 348 -22.44 7.84 8.54
CA CYS A 348 -21.26 7.06 8.22
C CYS A 348 -20.54 6.60 9.49
N LEU A 349 -19.89 5.43 9.43
CA LEU A 349 -18.88 5.09 10.43
C LEU A 349 -17.81 6.18 10.47
N ASP A 350 -17.42 6.54 11.67
CA ASP A 350 -16.41 7.54 11.97
C ASP A 350 -15.62 7.09 13.20
N VAL A 351 -14.45 7.68 13.41
CA VAL A 351 -13.66 7.48 14.63
C VAL A 351 -13.48 8.79 15.38
N ASN A 352 -13.68 8.76 16.69
CA ASN A 352 -13.42 9.92 17.54
C ASN A 352 -11.96 9.95 18.05
N GLU A 353 -11.58 11.01 18.75
CA GLU A 353 -10.24 11.22 19.29
C GLU A 353 -9.77 10.14 20.29
N LYS A 354 -10.70 9.35 20.83
CA LYS A 354 -10.43 8.23 21.74
C LYS A 354 -10.39 6.88 21.02
N ASN A 355 -10.31 6.88 19.70
CA ASN A 355 -10.38 5.69 18.84
C ASN A 355 -11.69 4.90 18.93
N VAL A 356 -12.77 5.46 19.49
CA VAL A 356 -14.07 4.78 19.56
C VAL A 356 -14.79 4.93 18.21
N ILE A 357 -15.38 3.83 17.74
CA ILE A 357 -16.19 3.81 16.53
C ILE A 357 -17.55 4.43 16.82
N VAL A 358 -17.84 5.53 16.13
CA VAL A 358 -19.07 6.31 16.26
C VAL A 358 -19.76 6.43 14.90
N THR A 359 -20.98 6.95 14.90
CA THR A 359 -21.71 7.25 13.65
C THR A 359 -22.01 8.73 13.56
N ASN A 360 -21.56 9.39 12.50
CA ASN A 360 -21.74 10.83 12.28
C ASN A 360 -22.33 11.11 10.89
N ALA A 361 -22.77 12.35 10.63
CA ALA A 361 -23.06 12.78 9.28
C ALA A 361 -21.87 12.49 8.34
N CYS A 362 -22.16 11.95 7.15
CA CYS A 362 -21.15 11.58 6.19
C CYS A 362 -20.39 12.80 5.64
N LYS A 363 -19.06 12.75 5.68
CA LYS A 363 -18.16 13.82 5.25
C LYS A 363 -17.85 13.71 3.76
N CYS A 364 -17.69 14.87 3.12
CA CYS A 364 -17.12 15.01 1.78
C CYS A 364 -17.82 14.22 0.66
N LEU A 365 -19.12 13.95 0.81
CA LEU A 365 -19.95 13.37 -0.25
C LEU A 365 -20.48 14.41 -1.24
N SER A 366 -20.43 15.70 -0.88
CA SER A 366 -20.63 16.81 -1.81
C SER A 366 -19.33 17.12 -2.58
N ASN A 367 -19.42 17.93 -3.62
CA ASN A 367 -18.27 18.39 -4.42
C ASN A 367 -17.34 19.39 -3.68
N ASP A 368 -17.40 19.44 -2.34
CA ASP A 368 -16.53 20.28 -1.53
C ASP A 368 -15.10 19.72 -1.51
N LYS A 369 -14.14 20.60 -1.81
CA LYS A 369 -12.71 20.33 -1.94
C LYS A 369 -11.93 20.59 -0.65
N SER A 370 -12.52 21.40 0.25
CA SER A 370 -11.93 21.77 1.54
C SER A 370 -12.15 20.71 2.63
N CYS A 371 -13.07 19.78 2.37
CA CYS A 371 -13.47 18.74 3.30
C CYS A 371 -12.40 17.64 3.47
N ASP A 372 -12.32 17.05 4.67
CA ASP A 372 -11.47 15.91 5.01
C ASP A 372 -12.30 14.69 5.45
N PRO A 373 -12.32 13.59 4.67
CA PRO A 373 -13.08 12.40 5.01
C PRO A 373 -12.25 11.35 5.78
N ALA A 374 -10.98 11.62 6.09
CA ALA A 374 -10.03 10.59 6.51
C ALA A 374 -10.47 9.79 7.75
N SER A 375 -11.18 10.41 8.69
CA SER A 375 -11.70 9.72 9.90
C SER A 375 -12.89 8.79 9.62
N GLN A 376 -13.54 8.94 8.46
CA GLN A 376 -14.68 8.13 8.00
C GLN A 376 -14.30 7.12 6.93
N TRP A 377 -13.02 7.04 6.58
CA TRP A 377 -12.52 6.06 5.63
C TRP A 377 -12.26 4.72 6.32
N PHE A 378 -13.08 3.74 5.98
CA PHE A 378 -12.94 2.35 6.39
C PHE A 378 -12.88 1.46 5.15
N LYS A 379 -11.95 0.50 5.15
CA LYS A 379 -11.80 -0.48 4.09
C LYS A 379 -12.09 -1.88 4.62
N LEU A 380 -12.91 -2.63 3.90
CA LEU A 380 -13.11 -4.06 4.17
C LEU A 380 -12.01 -4.84 3.45
N ILE A 381 -11.06 -5.39 4.20
CA ILE A 381 -9.92 -6.14 3.64
C ILE A 381 -10.06 -7.63 3.93
N ASP A 382 -9.56 -8.49 3.04
CA ASP A 382 -9.54 -9.93 3.25
C ASP A 382 -8.38 -10.36 4.13
N SER A 383 -8.64 -11.21 5.12
CA SER A 383 -7.64 -11.77 6.02
C SER A 383 -7.82 -13.27 6.19
N GLY A 384 -6.69 -13.98 6.21
CA GLY A 384 -6.58 -15.37 6.64
C GLY A 384 -5.95 -15.53 8.03
N ARG A 385 -5.47 -14.44 8.65
CA ARG A 385 -4.76 -14.51 9.92
C ARG A 385 -5.66 -15.06 11.02
N ARG A 386 -5.11 -15.92 11.89
CA ARG A 386 -5.81 -16.31 13.11
C ARG A 386 -5.82 -15.11 14.06
N SER A 387 -6.98 -14.78 14.60
CA SER A 387 -7.08 -13.86 15.73
C SER A 387 -6.23 -14.42 16.87
N SER A 388 -5.29 -13.62 17.38
CA SER A 388 -4.42 -14.05 18.48
C SER A 388 -5.22 -14.00 19.78
N SER A 389 -5.54 -15.15 20.36
CA SER A 389 -6.13 -15.22 21.69
C SER A 389 -5.08 -14.86 22.74
N SER A 390 -4.95 -13.57 23.10
CA SER A 390 -4.30 -12.99 24.31
C SER A 390 -2.97 -13.56 24.85
N THR A 391 -2.30 -14.51 24.18
CA THR A 391 -1.20 -15.32 24.73
C THR A 391 0.05 -15.32 23.84
N SER A 392 0.02 -14.66 22.67
CA SER A 392 1.20 -14.52 21.80
C SER A 392 1.53 -13.06 21.45
N THR A 393 1.33 -12.13 22.39
CA THR A 393 1.64 -10.70 22.26
C THR A 393 3.15 -10.39 22.10
N LEU A 394 4.02 -11.40 22.18
CA LEU A 394 5.47 -11.23 22.21
C LEU A 394 6.14 -10.98 20.84
N SER A 395 5.48 -11.18 19.69
CA SER A 395 6.13 -10.98 18.38
C SER A 395 5.86 -9.61 17.75
N GLU A 396 4.67 -9.01 17.95
CA GLU A 396 4.32 -7.71 17.36
C GLU A 396 4.79 -6.52 18.21
N LEU A 397 4.75 -6.63 19.55
CA LEU A 397 5.27 -5.58 20.45
C LEU A 397 6.80 -5.44 20.37
N ASN A 398 7.53 -6.54 20.13
CA ASN A 398 9.00 -6.51 20.03
C ASN A 398 9.51 -5.68 18.84
N LEU A 399 8.78 -5.64 17.72
CA LEU A 399 9.18 -4.82 16.56
C LEU A 399 9.01 -3.32 16.83
N LEU A 400 7.95 -2.92 17.54
CA LEU A 400 7.73 -1.54 17.96
C LEU A 400 8.76 -1.06 18.99
N GLU A 401 9.17 -1.92 19.93
CA GLU A 401 10.24 -1.58 20.89
C GLU A 401 11.62 -1.50 20.21
N LEU A 402 11.91 -2.37 19.23
CA LEU A 402 13.18 -2.38 18.48
C LEU A 402 13.44 -1.09 17.68
N PHE A 403 12.39 -0.38 17.24
CA PHE A 403 12.53 0.90 16.53
C PHE A 403 12.39 2.14 17.42
N MET A 404 11.98 1.98 18.68
CA MET A 404 11.75 3.09 19.63
C MET A 404 12.88 3.23 20.67
N THR A 405 13.80 2.27 20.77
CA THR A 405 15.01 2.46 21.59
C THR A 405 15.98 3.42 20.90
N PRO A 406 16.41 4.51 21.56
CA PRO A 406 17.44 5.39 21.00
C PRO A 406 18.71 4.58 20.75
N LEU A 407 19.37 4.81 19.61
CA LEU A 407 20.66 4.22 19.23
C LEU A 407 21.83 4.55 20.19
N ASN A 408 21.57 5.21 21.33
CA ASN A 408 22.56 5.52 22.36
C ASN A 408 22.36 4.66 23.61
N SER A 409 22.75 3.39 23.52
CA SER A 409 23.43 2.72 24.64
C SER A 409 24.31 1.56 24.15
N LYS A 410 25.47 1.91 23.58
CA LYS A 410 26.77 1.31 23.90
C LYS A 410 27.89 2.04 23.19
#